data_AF-A0A2I6QHL5-F1
#
_entry.id   AF-A0A2I6QHL5-F1
#
_cell.length_a   1.000
_cell.length_b   1.000
_cell.length_c   1.000
_cell.angle_alpha   90.00
_cell.angle_beta   90.00
_cell.angle_gamma   90.00
#
_symmetry.space_group_name_H-M   'P 1'
#
loop_
_entity.id
_entity.type
_entity.pdbx_description
1 polymer ?
#
loop_
_entity_poly.entity_id
_entity_poly.type
_entity_poly.pdbx_seq_one_letter_code
_entity_poly.pdbx_strand_id
1 'polypeptide(L)'
;MLFRSALAQIKKKEFEKATELAPQIANLPRRAVVKIAIAQGLPDDQQQARFDLLTEVERELRKEEPSANVAKILLGRVALIAPLDRNQGLVALEQSLQAMNKLDHFDLKNSAAPKLGIKGSWRSESLADIPRIGFSFRSAIEPLIATEFENLLNLTDTLKVREFRGLAQLEIARLFLEKH
;
A
#
# COMPACT_ATOMS: atom_id res chain seq x y z
N MET A 1 -5.69 20.08 -6.85
CA MET A 1 -4.36 20.71 -6.66
C MET A 1 -3.67 20.22 -5.40
N LEU A 2 -4.33 20.22 -4.24
CA LEU A 2 -3.75 19.82 -2.94
C LEU A 2 -2.97 18.50 -2.94
N PHE A 3 -3.46 17.45 -3.61
CA PHE A 3 -2.75 16.18 -3.73
C PHE A 3 -1.34 16.32 -4.33
N ARG A 4 -1.20 17.08 -5.43
CA ARG A 4 0.11 17.34 -6.07
C ARG A 4 0.98 18.22 -5.18
N SER A 5 0.38 19.23 -4.56
CA SER A 5 1.10 20.12 -3.65
C SER A 5 1.69 19.35 -2.46
N ALA A 6 0.93 18.44 -1.85
CA ALA A 6 1.41 17.60 -0.75
C ALA A 6 2.57 16.68 -1.20
N LEU A 7 2.42 15.99 -2.34
CA LEU A 7 3.51 15.16 -2.90
C LEU A 7 4.77 15.98 -3.23
N ALA A 8 4.61 17.23 -3.70
CA ALA A 8 5.74 18.12 -3.93
C ALA A 8 6.45 18.52 -2.63
N GLN A 9 5.74 18.71 -1.51
CA GLN A 9 6.36 18.95 -0.21
C GLN A 9 7.12 17.72 0.30
N ILE A 10 6.56 16.53 0.14
CA ILE A 10 7.24 15.27 0.47
C ILE A 10 8.56 15.13 -0.29
N LYS A 11 8.59 15.47 -1.60
CA LYS A 11 9.83 15.47 -2.39
C LYS A 11 10.89 16.43 -1.86
N LYS A 12 10.46 17.55 -1.28
CA LYS A 12 11.34 18.52 -0.63
C LYS A 12 11.73 18.13 0.80
N LYS A 13 11.28 16.96 1.29
CA LYS A 13 11.41 16.50 2.68
C LYS A 13 10.74 17.43 3.70
N GLU A 14 9.78 18.21 3.25
CA GLU A 14 8.98 19.13 4.05
C GLU A 14 7.75 18.38 4.61
N PHE A 15 8.02 17.37 5.46
CA PHE A 15 6.99 16.43 5.93
C PHE A 15 5.93 17.09 6.81
N GLU A 16 6.29 18.09 7.61
CA GLU A 16 5.34 18.87 8.42
C GLU A 16 4.30 19.56 7.53
N LYS A 17 4.75 20.29 6.50
CA LYS A 17 3.86 20.94 5.51
C LYS A 17 3.00 19.92 4.77
N ALA A 18 3.53 18.74 4.45
CA ALA A 18 2.75 17.69 3.83
C ALA A 18 1.65 17.16 4.77
N THR A 19 1.96 17.02 6.07
CA THR A 19 1.02 16.61 7.12
C THR A 19 -0.09 17.64 7.30
N GLU A 20 0.20 18.93 7.24
CA GLU A 20 -0.80 20.00 7.29
C GLU A 20 -1.76 19.99 6.07
N LEU A 21 -1.24 19.64 4.90
CA LEU A 21 -2.03 19.58 3.67
C LEU A 21 -2.88 18.32 3.55
N ALA A 22 -2.44 17.19 4.13
CA ALA A 22 -3.08 15.90 3.93
C ALA A 22 -4.58 15.88 4.33
N PRO A 23 -5.01 16.38 5.51
CA PRO A 23 -6.42 16.40 5.91
C PRO A 23 -7.34 17.16 4.95
N GLN A 24 -6.80 18.15 4.23
CA GLN A 24 -7.55 18.99 3.28
C GLN A 24 -7.84 18.28 1.96
N ILE A 25 -7.24 17.11 1.71
CA ILE A 25 -7.49 16.30 0.51
C ILE A 25 -8.80 15.52 0.71
N ALA A 26 -9.86 15.93 0.00
CA ALA A 26 -11.19 15.32 0.12
C ALA A 26 -11.27 13.85 -0.36
N ASN A 27 -10.49 13.48 -1.38
CA ASN A 27 -10.48 12.09 -1.89
C ASN A 27 -9.63 11.20 -0.99
N LEU A 28 -10.26 10.22 -0.31
CA LEU A 28 -9.60 9.38 0.69
C LEU A 28 -8.44 8.55 0.10
N PRO A 29 -8.54 7.92 -1.09
CA PRO A 29 -7.42 7.19 -1.69
C PRO A 29 -6.20 8.08 -1.94
N ARG A 30 -6.38 9.31 -2.41
CA ARG A 30 -5.28 10.27 -2.58
C ARG A 30 -4.67 10.70 -1.27
N ARG A 31 -5.50 10.96 -0.27
CA ARG A 31 -5.04 11.31 1.07
C ARG A 31 -4.23 10.17 1.68
N ALA A 32 -4.70 8.93 1.52
CA ALA A 32 -4.01 7.73 1.97
C ALA A 32 -2.63 7.58 1.32
N VAL A 33 -2.51 7.78 0.00
CA VAL A 33 -1.20 7.77 -0.68
C VAL A 33 -0.25 8.84 -0.13
N VAL A 34 -0.76 10.04 0.16
CA VAL A 34 0.06 11.10 0.79
C VAL A 34 0.51 10.70 2.20
N LYS A 35 -0.37 10.12 3.02
CA LYS A 35 0.01 9.67 4.38
C LYS A 35 1.05 8.55 4.33
N ILE A 36 0.86 7.58 3.44
CA ILE A 36 1.84 6.51 3.16
C ILE A 36 3.20 7.10 2.72
N ALA A 37 3.17 8.14 1.87
CA ALA A 37 4.37 8.85 1.43
C ALA A 37 5.12 9.54 2.58
N ILE A 38 4.37 10.21 3.46
CA ILE A 38 4.92 10.87 4.65
C ILE A 38 5.55 9.80 5.55
N ALA A 39 4.80 8.74 5.87
CA ALA A 39 5.26 7.64 6.71
C ALA A 39 6.58 7.02 6.22
N GLN A 40 6.73 6.82 4.90
CA GLN A 40 7.98 6.33 4.31
C GLN A 40 9.15 7.30 4.50
N GLY A 41 8.90 8.61 4.43
CA GLY A 41 9.92 9.64 4.52
C GLY A 41 10.34 9.98 5.95
N LEU A 42 9.54 9.60 6.96
CA LEU A 42 9.87 9.84 8.36
C LEU A 42 11.14 9.11 8.78
N PRO A 43 11.98 9.71 9.64
CA PRO A 43 13.18 9.07 10.18
C PRO A 43 12.84 7.92 11.14
N ASP A 44 13.83 7.07 11.42
CA ASP A 44 13.64 5.83 12.19
C ASP A 44 13.41 6.06 13.69
N ASP A 45 13.69 7.24 14.22
CA ASP A 45 13.32 7.65 15.58
C ASP A 45 11.84 8.03 15.71
N GLN A 46 11.13 8.16 14.58
CA GLN A 46 9.70 8.49 14.52
C GLN A 46 8.81 7.28 14.16
N GLN A 47 9.16 6.09 14.65
CA GLN A 47 8.39 4.86 14.35
C GLN A 47 6.92 4.97 14.78
N GLN A 48 6.65 5.56 15.95
CA GLN A 48 5.28 5.72 16.44
C GLN A 48 4.45 6.59 15.49
N ALA A 49 4.98 7.74 15.06
CA ALA A 49 4.31 8.60 14.09
C ALA A 49 4.09 7.90 12.74
N ARG A 50 5.06 7.07 12.31
CA ARG A 50 4.93 6.21 11.12
C ARG A 50 3.76 5.24 11.28
N PHE A 51 3.65 4.53 12.42
CA PHE A 51 2.54 3.62 12.71
C PHE A 51 1.18 4.31 12.79
N ASP A 52 1.11 5.48 13.42
CA ASP A 52 -0.14 6.24 13.57
C ASP A 52 -0.68 6.62 12.19
N LEU A 53 0.17 7.18 11.31
CA LEU A 53 -0.19 7.52 9.93
C LEU A 53 -0.70 6.31 9.15
N LEU A 54 -0.02 5.17 9.26
CA LEU A 54 -0.40 3.93 8.57
C LEU A 54 -1.70 3.34 9.12
N THR A 55 -1.97 3.50 10.41
CA THR A 55 -3.25 3.09 11.02
C THR A 55 -4.39 3.99 10.55
N GLU A 56 -4.15 5.30 10.44
CA GLU A 56 -5.14 6.22 9.90
C GLU A 56 -5.50 5.93 8.44
N VAL A 57 -4.53 5.54 7.61
CA VAL A 57 -4.75 5.13 6.22
C VAL A 57 -5.78 4.02 6.15
N GLU A 58 -5.63 3.00 7.00
CA GLU A 58 -6.53 1.86 7.05
C GLU A 58 -7.95 2.27 7.47
N ARG A 59 -8.05 3.07 8.54
CA ARG A 59 -9.33 3.62 9.04
C ARG A 59 -10.06 4.46 8.00
N GLU A 60 -9.33 5.22 7.18
CA GLU A 60 -9.90 6.02 6.10
C GLU A 60 -10.38 5.15 4.93
N LEU A 61 -9.54 4.21 4.48
CA LEU A 61 -9.87 3.35 3.34
C LEU A 61 -11.00 2.35 3.63
N ARG A 62 -11.23 1.98 4.89
CA ARG A 62 -12.43 1.20 5.29
C ARG A 62 -13.75 1.88 4.93
N LYS A 63 -13.75 3.20 4.73
CA LYS A 63 -14.94 3.99 4.37
C LYS A 63 -15.15 4.09 2.85
N GLU A 64 -14.16 3.71 2.05
CA GLU A 64 -14.25 3.74 0.58
C GLU A 64 -14.86 2.43 0.06
N GLU A 65 -15.46 2.51 -1.13
CA GLU A 65 -15.85 1.31 -1.85
C GLU A 65 -14.61 0.47 -2.23
N PRO A 66 -14.70 -0.86 -2.15
CA PRO A 66 -13.63 -1.74 -2.60
C PRO A 66 -13.26 -1.44 -4.06
N SER A 67 -11.98 -1.20 -4.31
CA SER A 67 -11.45 -1.02 -5.66
C SER A 67 -10.02 -1.52 -5.76
N ALA A 68 -9.54 -1.77 -6.98
CA ALA A 68 -8.14 -2.15 -7.21
C ALA A 68 -7.16 -1.10 -6.67
N ASN A 69 -7.51 0.18 -6.72
CA ASN A 69 -6.68 1.24 -6.12
C ASN A 69 -6.63 1.12 -4.60
N VAL A 70 -7.76 0.88 -3.92
CA VAL A 70 -7.80 0.70 -2.47
C VAL A 70 -6.96 -0.52 -2.06
N ALA A 71 -7.12 -1.65 -2.72
CA ALA A 71 -6.32 -2.85 -2.45
C ALA A 71 -4.81 -2.61 -2.64
N LYS A 72 -4.40 -1.90 -3.69
CA LYS A 72 -2.99 -1.52 -3.91
C LYS A 72 -2.45 -0.58 -2.83
N ILE A 73 -3.25 0.38 -2.36
CA ILE A 73 -2.84 1.28 -1.29
C ILE A 73 -2.66 0.50 0.03
N LEU A 74 -3.56 -0.44 0.31
CA LEU A 74 -3.44 -1.33 1.46
C LEU A 74 -2.18 -2.22 1.37
N LEU A 75 -1.84 -2.75 0.20
CA LEU A 75 -0.56 -3.44 0.00
C LEU A 75 0.65 -2.52 0.26
N GLY A 76 0.61 -1.27 -0.19
CA GLY A 76 1.66 -0.29 0.10
C GLY A 76 1.80 -0.02 1.61
N ARG A 77 0.70 -0.09 2.38
CA ARG A 77 0.73 -0.02 3.84
C ARG A 77 1.43 -1.23 4.45
N VAL A 78 1.16 -2.44 3.97
CA VAL A 78 1.83 -3.67 4.44
C VAL A 78 3.34 -3.56 4.30
N ALA A 79 3.82 -3.11 3.13
CA ALA A 79 5.24 -2.96 2.84
C ALA A 79 5.97 -2.03 3.83
N LEU A 80 5.25 -1.10 4.48
CA LEU A 80 5.80 -0.18 5.48
C LEU A 80 5.61 -0.66 6.91
N ILE A 81 4.54 -1.41 7.21
CA ILE A 81 4.29 -1.95 8.55
C ILE A 81 5.17 -3.18 8.82
N ALA A 82 5.30 -4.09 7.86
CA ALA A 82 5.97 -5.35 8.05
C ALA A 82 7.43 -5.24 8.56
N PRO A 83 8.24 -4.27 8.11
CA PRO A 83 9.58 -4.05 8.68
C PRO A 83 9.59 -3.50 10.12
N LEU A 84 8.50 -2.86 10.56
CA LEU A 84 8.39 -2.26 11.89
C LEU A 84 7.87 -3.26 12.92
N ASP A 85 6.78 -3.95 12.56
CA ASP A 85 6.18 -5.01 13.36
C ASP A 85 5.62 -6.06 12.40
N ARG A 86 6.23 -7.24 12.47
CA ARG A 86 5.93 -8.36 11.58
C ARG A 86 4.50 -8.89 11.74
N ASN A 87 4.04 -9.01 12.98
CA ASN A 87 2.70 -9.51 13.28
C ASN A 87 1.65 -8.53 12.77
N GLN A 88 1.87 -7.24 12.99
CA GLN A 88 1.01 -6.20 12.41
C GLN A 88 1.08 -6.19 10.88
N GLY A 89 2.23 -6.54 10.29
CA GLY A 89 2.41 -6.72 8.85
C GLY A 89 1.52 -7.83 8.28
N LEU A 90 1.47 -9.00 8.94
CA LEU A 90 0.61 -10.11 8.56
C LEU A 90 -0.88 -9.74 8.67
N VAL A 91 -1.28 -9.07 9.76
CA VAL A 91 -2.65 -8.57 9.94
C VAL A 91 -3.02 -7.56 8.83
N ALA A 92 -2.10 -6.64 8.50
CA ALA A 92 -2.29 -5.68 7.42
C ALA A 92 -2.40 -6.37 6.05
N LEU A 93 -1.65 -7.46 5.84
CA LEU A 93 -1.72 -8.24 4.61
C LEU A 93 -3.07 -8.93 4.49
N GLU A 94 -3.56 -9.57 5.55
CA GLU A 94 -4.89 -10.18 5.58
C GLU A 94 -5.97 -9.16 5.21
N GLN A 95 -5.94 -7.96 5.79
CA GLN A 95 -6.86 -6.86 5.44
C GLN A 95 -6.80 -6.49 3.95
N SER A 96 -5.60 -6.50 3.37
CA SER A 96 -5.40 -6.22 1.95
C SER A 96 -6.03 -7.32 1.08
N LEU A 97 -5.86 -8.59 1.44
CA LEU A 97 -6.47 -9.73 0.75
C LEU A 97 -8.01 -9.73 0.89
N GLN A 98 -8.53 -9.36 2.06
CA GLN A 98 -9.97 -9.18 2.27
C GLN A 98 -10.55 -8.08 1.36
N ALA A 99 -9.81 -7.00 1.11
CA ALA A 99 -10.21 -5.97 0.15
C ALA A 99 -10.21 -6.52 -1.29
N MET A 100 -9.21 -7.34 -1.66
CA MET A 100 -9.17 -8.00 -2.98
C MET A 100 -10.32 -8.98 -3.19
N ASN A 101 -10.73 -9.69 -2.14
CA ASN A 101 -11.86 -10.63 -2.19
C ASN A 101 -13.22 -9.99 -2.49
N LYS A 102 -13.29 -8.65 -2.44
CA LYS A 102 -14.48 -7.87 -2.81
C LYS A 102 -14.44 -7.39 -4.26
N LEU A 103 -13.39 -7.73 -5.02
CA LEU A 103 -13.19 -7.32 -6.41
C LEU A 103 -13.46 -8.49 -7.35
N ASP A 104 -14.17 -8.23 -8.45
CA ASP A 104 -14.38 -9.22 -9.51
C ASP A 104 -13.09 -9.48 -10.30
N HIS A 105 -12.22 -8.47 -10.40
CA HIS A 105 -10.94 -8.57 -11.08
C HIS A 105 -9.84 -7.77 -10.36
N PHE A 106 -8.68 -8.39 -10.18
CA PHE A 106 -7.48 -7.77 -9.64
C PHE A 106 -6.24 -8.41 -10.24
N ASP A 107 -5.36 -7.59 -10.82
CA ASP A 107 -4.09 -8.07 -11.38
C ASP A 107 -3.00 -8.03 -10.31
N LEU A 108 -2.70 -9.20 -9.73
CA LEU A 108 -1.63 -9.36 -8.74
C LEU A 108 -0.22 -9.07 -9.29
N LYS A 109 -0.01 -9.23 -10.60
CA LYS A 109 1.28 -8.98 -11.25
C LYS A 109 1.51 -7.49 -11.51
N ASN A 110 0.46 -6.68 -11.41
CA ASN A 110 0.54 -5.26 -11.68
C ASN A 110 1.27 -4.51 -10.55
N SER A 111 2.56 -4.26 -10.77
CA SER A 111 3.41 -3.49 -9.87
C SER A 111 3.25 -1.97 -9.99
N ALA A 112 2.42 -1.48 -10.91
CA ALA A 112 2.21 -0.05 -11.08
C ALA A 112 1.49 0.56 -9.87
N ALA A 113 1.83 1.81 -9.57
CA ALA A 113 1.16 2.59 -8.55
C ALA A 113 -0.37 2.71 -8.79
N PRO A 114 -1.16 3.01 -7.74
CA PRO A 114 -2.59 3.28 -7.86
C PRO A 114 -2.86 4.42 -8.86
N LYS A 115 -3.80 4.19 -9.79
CA LYS A 115 -4.21 5.17 -10.79
C LYS A 115 -5.28 6.09 -10.19
N LEU A 116 -4.85 7.14 -9.49
CA LEU A 116 -5.74 8.07 -8.76
C LEU A 116 -6.11 9.33 -9.56
N GLY A 117 -6.32 9.17 -10.88
CA GLY A 117 -6.45 10.25 -11.89
C GLY A 117 -7.30 11.45 -11.45
N ILE A 118 -6.98 12.65 -11.92
CA ILE A 118 -7.68 13.89 -11.54
C ILE A 118 -9.03 13.93 -12.28
N LYS A 119 -10.15 14.15 -11.56
CA LYS A 119 -11.45 14.41 -12.21
C LYS A 119 -11.25 15.52 -13.26
N GLY A 120 -11.49 15.22 -14.54
CA GLY A 120 -11.44 16.18 -15.64
C GLY A 120 -10.22 16.14 -16.57
N SER A 121 -9.26 15.22 -16.42
CA SER A 121 -8.21 15.05 -17.43
C SER A 121 -7.64 13.63 -17.47
N TRP A 122 -7.86 12.95 -18.59
CA TRP A 122 -7.22 11.66 -18.92
C TRP A 122 -5.75 11.83 -19.35
N ARG A 123 -5.25 13.08 -19.49
CA ARG A 123 -3.97 13.39 -20.15
C ARG A 123 -2.82 13.81 -19.21
N SER A 124 -2.93 13.62 -17.90
CA SER A 124 -1.79 13.86 -17.00
C SER A 124 -1.48 12.64 -16.15
N GLU A 125 -1.02 11.57 -16.79
CA GLU A 125 -0.48 10.35 -16.17
C GLU A 125 1.05 10.42 -15.96
N SER A 126 1.64 11.62 -15.79
CA SER A 126 3.00 11.68 -15.26
C SER A 126 2.97 11.35 -13.76
N LEU A 127 3.06 10.06 -13.46
CA LEU A 127 3.12 9.46 -12.13
C LEU A 127 4.54 9.58 -11.51
N ALA A 128 5.39 10.48 -12.02
CA ALA A 128 6.73 10.73 -11.49
C ALA A 128 6.74 11.28 -10.05
N ASP A 129 5.58 11.61 -9.49
CA ASP A 129 5.40 12.18 -8.16
C ASP A 129 4.87 11.20 -7.10
N ILE A 130 4.56 9.94 -7.47
CA ILE A 130 4.13 8.94 -6.49
C ILE A 130 5.37 8.40 -5.74
N PRO A 131 5.29 8.18 -4.41
CA PRO A 131 6.39 7.62 -3.63
C PRO A 131 6.92 6.33 -4.23
N ARG A 132 8.21 6.04 -4.02
CA ARG A 132 8.88 4.77 -4.43
C ARG A 132 8.41 3.57 -3.61
N ILE A 133 7.14 3.52 -3.25
CA ILE A 133 6.56 2.45 -2.46
C ILE A 133 6.10 1.39 -3.42
N GLY A 134 6.41 0.16 -3.06
CA GLY A 134 5.84 -0.98 -3.75
C GLY A 134 4.38 -1.13 -3.35
N PHE A 135 3.47 -0.62 -4.18
CA PHE A 135 2.02 -0.88 -4.09
C PHE A 135 1.63 -2.24 -4.68
N SER A 136 2.61 -3.15 -4.75
CA SER A 136 2.51 -4.46 -5.38
C SER A 136 2.43 -5.54 -4.32
N PHE A 137 1.85 -6.68 -4.69
CA PHE A 137 1.79 -7.84 -3.79
C PHE A 137 3.20 -8.27 -3.39
N ARG A 138 4.13 -8.34 -4.34
CA ARG A 138 5.54 -8.67 -4.12
C ARG A 138 6.17 -7.81 -3.03
N SER A 139 6.03 -6.49 -3.14
CA SER A 139 6.64 -5.56 -2.19
C SER A 139 6.01 -5.63 -0.79
N ALA A 140 4.74 -6.02 -0.70
CA ALA A 140 4.07 -6.24 0.58
C ALA A 140 4.61 -7.49 1.31
N ILE A 141 4.89 -8.58 0.57
CA ILE A 141 5.36 -9.84 1.16
C ILE A 141 6.87 -9.90 1.35
N GLU A 142 7.62 -9.08 0.61
CA GLU A 142 9.08 -9.10 0.59
C GLU A 142 9.76 -8.97 1.96
N PRO A 143 9.28 -8.11 2.89
CA PRO A 143 9.85 -8.01 4.23
C PRO A 143 9.54 -9.23 5.12
N LEU A 144 8.51 -10.00 4.79
CA LEU A 144 8.00 -11.11 5.60
C LEU A 144 8.58 -12.47 5.15
N ILE A 145 8.99 -12.57 3.87
CA ILE A 145 9.22 -13.85 3.18
C ILE A 145 10.24 -14.77 3.84
N ALA A 146 11.30 -14.22 4.44
CA ALA A 146 12.39 -15.03 5.03
C ALA A 146 11.99 -15.74 6.33
N THR A 147 10.94 -15.27 7.00
CA THR A 147 10.57 -15.75 8.34
C THR A 147 9.13 -16.25 8.43
N GLU A 148 8.26 -15.80 7.52
CA GLU A 148 6.82 -16.05 7.58
C GLU A 148 6.32 -16.80 6.35
N PHE A 149 7.18 -17.56 5.67
CA PHE A 149 6.83 -18.25 4.43
C PHE A 149 5.52 -19.06 4.54
N GLU A 150 5.39 -19.90 5.58
CA GLU A 150 4.19 -20.70 5.81
C GLU A 150 2.96 -19.83 6.11
N ASN A 151 3.12 -18.78 6.92
CA ASN A 151 2.04 -17.85 7.24
C ASN A 151 1.57 -17.08 6.01
N LEU A 152 2.49 -16.69 5.12
CA LEU A 152 2.15 -16.06 3.84
C LEU A 152 1.36 -17.02 2.95
N LEU A 153 1.76 -18.31 2.85
CA LEU A 153 1.00 -19.31 2.11
C LEU A 153 -0.40 -19.50 2.70
N ASN A 154 -0.52 -19.68 4.02
CA ASN A 154 -1.80 -19.83 4.70
C ASN A 154 -2.73 -18.63 4.47
N LEU A 155 -2.18 -17.40 4.47
CA LEU A 155 -2.96 -16.20 4.17
C LEU A 155 -3.53 -16.21 2.75
N THR A 156 -2.84 -16.80 1.77
CA THR A 156 -3.38 -16.91 0.41
C THR A 156 -4.62 -17.80 0.33
N ASP A 157 -4.80 -18.76 1.24
CA ASP A 157 -5.99 -19.62 1.25
C ASP A 157 -7.28 -18.85 1.57
N THR A 158 -7.16 -17.66 2.16
CA THR A 158 -8.28 -16.74 2.37
C THR A 158 -8.78 -16.11 1.08
N LEU A 159 -8.01 -16.15 -0.02
CA LEU A 159 -8.43 -15.63 -1.32
C LEU A 159 -9.52 -16.52 -1.93
N LYS A 160 -10.65 -15.90 -2.27
CA LYS A 160 -11.85 -16.58 -2.81
C LYS A 160 -11.67 -16.98 -4.27
N VAL A 161 -11.00 -16.14 -5.06
CA VAL A 161 -10.74 -16.39 -6.47
C VAL A 161 -9.52 -17.30 -6.59
N ARG A 162 -9.70 -18.48 -7.20
CA ARG A 162 -8.66 -19.52 -7.30
C ARG A 162 -7.43 -19.02 -8.06
N GLU A 163 -7.65 -18.24 -9.10
CA GLU A 163 -6.59 -17.63 -9.91
C GLU A 163 -5.75 -16.68 -9.06
N PHE A 164 -6.38 -15.86 -8.20
CA PHE A 164 -5.64 -14.94 -7.33
C PHE A 164 -4.80 -15.72 -6.31
N ARG A 165 -5.36 -16.77 -5.73
CA ARG A 165 -4.64 -17.65 -4.81
C ARG A 165 -3.41 -18.27 -5.49
N GLY A 166 -3.58 -18.90 -6.65
CA GLY A 166 -2.48 -19.55 -7.36
C GLY A 166 -1.37 -18.56 -7.76
N LEU A 167 -1.75 -17.35 -8.22
CA LEU A 167 -0.78 -16.30 -8.54
C LEU A 167 -0.04 -15.79 -7.30
N ALA A 168 -0.73 -15.60 -6.17
CA ALA A 168 -0.11 -15.18 -4.92
C ALA A 168 0.87 -16.23 -4.39
N GLN A 169 0.49 -17.51 -4.40
CA GLN A 169 1.36 -18.62 -3.99
C GLN A 169 2.60 -18.74 -4.88
N LEU A 170 2.44 -18.59 -6.21
CA LEU A 170 3.56 -18.60 -7.15
C LEU A 170 4.53 -17.44 -6.88
N GLU A 171 4.02 -16.24 -6.59
CA GLU A 171 4.86 -15.06 -6.30
C GLU A 171 5.59 -15.22 -4.96
N ILE A 172 4.93 -15.79 -3.94
CA ILE A 172 5.57 -16.15 -2.66
C ILE A 172 6.71 -17.15 -2.90
N ALA A 173 6.44 -18.25 -3.61
CA ALA A 173 7.44 -19.27 -3.90
C ALA A 173 8.63 -18.72 -4.69
N ARG A 174 8.36 -17.92 -5.73
CA ARG A 174 9.40 -17.25 -6.51
C ARG A 174 10.27 -16.35 -5.62
N LEU A 175 9.65 -15.50 -4.81
CA LEU A 175 10.39 -14.56 -3.98
C LEU A 175 11.20 -15.27 -2.89
N PHE A 176 10.70 -16.38 -2.35
CA PHE A 176 11.43 -17.20 -1.38
C PHE A 176 12.71 -17.80 -2.01
N LEU A 177 12.59 -18.37 -3.21
CA LEU A 177 13.70 -18.93 -3.99
C LEU A 177 14.67 -17.88 -4.53
N GLU A 178 14.26 -16.63 -4.71
CA GLU A 178 15.18 -15.55 -5.09
C GLU A 178 16.04 -15.07 -3.91
N LYS A 179 15.60 -15.31 -2.67
CA LYS A 179 16.30 -14.89 -1.45
C LYS A 179 17.12 -16.00 -0.78
N HIS A 180 17.03 -17.23 -1.25
CA HIS A 180 17.71 -18.42 -0.71
C HIS A 180 18.30 -19.25 -1.84
#